data_AF-A0A935NU11-F1
#
_entry.id   AF-A0A935NU11-F1
#
_cell.length_a   1.000
_cell.length_b   1.000
_cell.length_c   1.000
_cell.angle_alpha   90.00
_cell.angle_beta   90.00
_cell.angle_gamma   90.00
#
_symmetry.space_group_name_H-M   'P 1'
#
loop_
_entity.id
_entity.type
_entity.pdbx_description
1 polymer ?
#
loop_
_entity_poly.entity_id
_entity_poly.type
_entity_poly.pdbx_seq_one_letter_code
_entity_poly.pdbx_strand_id
1 'polypeptide(L)'
;MRAFVLFVIAGATAGASVGCGGAAPRAATVPPAEVAAAEAPPVEAPKAGDEPATADELPARGDAMCSAHSDMFGPYSLSEAQASQRYGKNARTFADAPSTKDQAIEVCGIPASRQWLRGTACVDGSTARQNGRLGSVGPGGRCGSIIDHYTVTCPEGNYDVFIDMYMCGPGESMR
;
A
#
# COMPACT_ATOMS: atom_id res chain seq x y z
N MET A 1 3.30 52.62 7.57
CA MET A 1 2.33 52.74 8.68
C MET A 1 0.99 52.18 8.22
N ARG A 2 0.65 50.94 8.57
CA ARG A 2 -0.71 50.39 8.41
C ARG A 2 -1.00 49.44 9.56
N ALA A 3 -2.19 49.61 10.11
CA ALA A 3 -2.60 49.26 11.46
C ALA A 3 -2.81 47.75 11.67
N PHE A 4 -2.33 47.26 12.81
CA PHE A 4 -2.71 45.99 13.41
C PHE A 4 -4.13 46.13 13.99
N VAL A 5 -5.06 45.30 13.54
CA VAL A 5 -6.36 45.11 14.20
C VAL A 5 -6.29 43.79 14.95
N LEU A 6 -6.14 43.90 16.28
CA LEU A 6 -6.32 42.79 17.21
C LEU A 6 -7.81 42.48 17.33
N PHE A 7 -8.22 41.26 17.02
CA PHE A 7 -9.49 40.71 17.48
C PHE A 7 -9.20 39.70 18.59
N VAL A 8 -9.50 40.11 19.83
CA VAL A 8 -9.59 39.24 21.00
C VAL A 8 -10.98 38.62 20.99
N ILE A 9 -11.08 37.31 20.79
CA ILE A 9 -12.32 36.57 21.05
C ILE A 9 -12.05 35.63 22.23
N ALA A 10 -12.44 36.09 23.41
CA ALA A 10 -12.58 35.27 24.60
C ALA A 10 -13.92 34.52 24.50
N GLY A 11 -13.87 33.23 24.18
CA GLY A 11 -15.03 32.35 24.14
C GLY A 11 -14.87 31.22 25.14
N ALA A 12 -15.35 31.43 26.36
CA ALA A 12 -15.49 30.38 27.36
C ALA A 12 -16.71 29.52 27.02
N THR A 13 -16.50 28.23 26.75
CA THR A 13 -17.58 27.24 26.76
C THR A 13 -17.22 26.12 27.74
N ALA A 14 -17.93 26.12 28.86
CA ALA A 14 -17.92 25.02 29.83
C ALA A 14 -18.78 23.88 29.28
N GLY A 15 -18.12 22.82 28.80
CA GLY A 15 -18.77 21.57 28.40
C GLY A 15 -18.73 20.58 29.56
N ALA A 16 -19.89 20.28 30.13
CA ALA A 16 -20.07 19.27 31.17
C ALA A 16 -19.71 17.86 30.64
N SER A 17 -18.75 17.22 31.28
CA SER A 17 -18.39 15.82 31.06
C SER A 17 -19.40 14.90 31.75
N VAL A 18 -20.29 14.27 30.98
CA VAL A 18 -21.11 13.14 31.44
C VAL A 18 -20.23 11.90 31.48
N GLY A 19 -19.81 11.50 32.68
CA GLY A 19 -19.06 10.27 32.92
C GLY A 19 -19.96 9.05 32.77
N CYS A 20 -19.79 8.30 31.67
CA CYS A 20 -20.26 6.92 31.57
C CYS A 20 -19.23 6.01 32.25
N GLY A 21 -19.42 5.77 33.55
CA GLY A 21 -18.67 4.79 34.34
C GLY A 21 -19.12 3.37 34.00
N GLY A 22 -18.66 2.84 32.86
CA GLY A 22 -18.73 1.41 32.57
C GLY A 22 -17.54 0.71 33.21
N ALA A 23 -17.79 -0.18 34.16
CA ALA A 23 -16.75 -1.02 34.76
C ALA A 23 -15.99 -1.78 33.66
N ALA A 24 -14.71 -1.50 33.52
CA ALA A 24 -13.84 -2.23 32.61
C ALA A 24 -13.83 -3.71 33.01
N PRO A 25 -14.08 -4.65 32.08
CA PRO A 25 -13.88 -6.06 32.36
C PRO A 25 -12.42 -6.26 32.78
N ARG A 26 -12.20 -6.89 33.94
CA ARG A 26 -10.88 -7.34 34.36
C ARG A 26 -10.31 -8.20 33.24
N ALA A 27 -9.23 -7.71 32.63
CA ALA A 27 -8.44 -8.50 31.71
C ALA A 27 -7.99 -9.77 32.46
N ALA A 28 -8.45 -10.92 32.00
CA ALA A 28 -7.90 -12.19 32.45
C ALA A 28 -6.43 -12.22 32.01
N THR A 29 -5.52 -12.23 32.97
CA THR A 29 -4.11 -12.51 32.74
C THR A 29 -4.02 -13.93 32.17
N VAL A 30 -3.95 -14.04 30.85
CA VAL A 30 -3.60 -15.30 30.18
C VAL A 30 -2.14 -15.57 30.54
N PRO A 31 -1.81 -16.70 31.18
CA PRO A 31 -0.42 -17.06 31.43
C PRO A 31 0.30 -17.15 30.07
N PRO A 32 1.58 -16.71 29.98
CA PRO A 32 2.34 -16.88 28.75
C PRO A 32 2.35 -18.36 28.39
N ALA A 33 1.80 -18.68 27.21
CA ALA A 33 1.94 -20.00 26.64
C ALA A 33 3.44 -20.23 26.41
N GLU A 34 3.99 -21.22 27.10
CA GLU A 34 5.33 -21.74 26.89
C GLU A 34 5.38 -22.31 25.47
N VAL A 35 5.75 -21.44 24.52
CA VAL A 35 6.08 -21.85 23.16
C VAL A 35 7.39 -22.61 23.24
N ALA A 36 7.26 -23.93 23.29
CA ALA A 36 8.36 -24.84 23.01
C ALA A 36 9.04 -24.38 21.71
N ALA A 37 10.30 -23.99 21.83
CA ALA A 37 11.15 -23.63 20.71
C ALA A 37 11.29 -24.87 19.82
N ALA A 38 10.42 -24.96 18.81
CA ALA A 38 10.65 -25.85 17.70
C ALA A 38 11.89 -25.35 16.98
N GLU A 39 12.96 -26.11 17.11
CA GLU A 39 14.22 -25.91 16.39
C GLU A 39 13.89 -25.82 14.90
N ALA A 40 14.06 -24.63 14.33
CA ALA A 40 13.79 -24.40 12.93
C ALA A 40 14.71 -25.34 12.11
N PRO A 41 14.19 -26.04 11.09
CA PRO A 41 15.04 -26.84 10.22
C PRO A 41 16.12 -25.93 9.60
N PRO A 42 17.34 -26.43 9.39
CA PRO A 42 18.41 -25.67 8.79
C PRO A 42 17.93 -25.11 7.45
N VAL A 43 17.86 -23.78 7.36
CA VAL A 43 17.59 -23.08 6.12
C VAL A 43 18.78 -23.34 5.21
N GLU A 44 18.57 -24.18 4.19
CA GLU A 44 19.56 -24.41 3.15
C GLU A 44 19.85 -23.06 2.50
N ALA A 45 21.10 -22.60 2.61
CA ALA A 45 21.51 -21.35 1.99
C ALA A 45 21.23 -21.44 0.49
N PRO A 46 20.59 -20.41 -0.12
CA PRO A 46 20.41 -20.38 -1.56
C PRO A 46 21.78 -20.53 -2.22
N LYS A 47 21.90 -21.52 -3.11
CA LYS A 47 23.14 -21.78 -3.83
C LYS A 47 23.51 -20.52 -4.60
N ALA A 48 24.69 -19.98 -4.31
CA ALA A 48 25.30 -18.92 -5.09
C ALA A 48 25.47 -19.42 -6.53
N GLY A 49 24.56 -19.03 -7.42
CA GLY A 49 24.46 -19.57 -8.77
C GLY A 49 23.19 -19.17 -9.52
N ASP A 50 22.13 -18.77 -8.81
CA ASP A 50 21.02 -18.05 -9.43
C ASP A 50 21.46 -16.60 -9.66
N GLU A 51 22.06 -16.36 -10.83
CA GLU A 51 22.32 -15.04 -11.36
C GLU A 51 20.99 -14.26 -11.33
N PRO A 52 20.92 -13.10 -10.64
CA PRO A 52 19.68 -12.33 -10.57
C PRO A 52 19.28 -12.02 -12.00
N ALA A 53 18.08 -12.47 -12.39
CA ALA A 53 17.52 -12.18 -13.71
C ALA A 53 17.74 -10.69 -13.99
N THR A 54 18.58 -10.40 -14.97
CA THR A 54 18.87 -9.04 -15.41
C THR A 54 17.53 -8.38 -15.71
N ALA A 55 17.32 -7.17 -15.18
CA ALA A 55 16.06 -6.44 -15.31
C ALA A 55 15.59 -6.25 -16.78
N ASP A 56 16.46 -6.53 -17.75
CA ASP A 56 16.22 -6.43 -19.19
C ASP A 56 15.46 -7.59 -19.83
N GLU A 57 15.25 -8.74 -19.15
CA GLU A 57 14.56 -9.90 -19.76
C GLU A 57 13.29 -10.32 -19.01
N LEU A 58 12.64 -9.35 -18.36
CA LEU A 58 11.21 -9.48 -18.09
C LEU A 58 10.49 -9.34 -19.44
N PRO A 59 9.88 -10.42 -19.98
CA PRO A 59 9.17 -10.32 -21.26
C PRO A 59 8.19 -9.18 -21.13
N ALA A 60 8.32 -8.18 -22.02
CA ALA A 60 7.51 -6.97 -22.12
C ALA A 60 6.21 -7.11 -21.32
N ARG A 61 6.26 -6.70 -20.04
CA ARG A 61 5.41 -7.22 -18.96
C ARG A 61 4.01 -6.59 -19.03
N GLY A 62 3.38 -6.58 -20.21
CA GLY A 62 2.10 -5.92 -20.43
C GLY A 62 1.83 -5.46 -21.85
N ASP A 63 2.84 -5.30 -22.70
CA ASP A 63 2.68 -4.57 -23.97
C ASP A 63 1.61 -5.16 -24.89
N ALA A 64 1.53 -6.50 -24.97
CA ALA A 64 0.51 -7.17 -25.79
C ALA A 64 -0.92 -6.95 -25.26
N MET A 65 -1.10 -6.91 -23.94
CA MET A 65 -2.41 -6.68 -23.32
C MET A 65 -2.84 -5.21 -23.45
N CYS A 66 -1.90 -4.28 -23.22
CA CYS A 66 -2.20 -2.86 -23.28
C CYS A 66 -2.44 -2.39 -24.72
N SER A 67 -1.70 -2.94 -25.69
CA SER A 67 -1.87 -2.62 -27.11
C SER A 67 -3.19 -3.12 -27.69
N ALA A 68 -3.73 -4.23 -27.18
CA ALA A 68 -5.01 -4.78 -27.62
C ALA A 68 -6.23 -3.93 -27.21
N HIS A 69 -6.04 -2.99 -26.29
CA HIS A 69 -7.12 -2.24 -25.64
C HIS A 69 -6.81 -0.74 -25.50
N SER A 70 -6.06 -0.18 -26.45
CA SER A 70 -5.65 1.22 -26.43
C SER A 70 -6.81 2.22 -26.44
N ASP A 71 -8.01 1.79 -26.82
CA ASP A 71 -9.24 2.58 -26.85
C ASP A 71 -10.08 2.48 -25.56
N MET A 72 -9.75 1.56 -24.65
CA MET A 72 -10.47 1.40 -23.38
C MET A 72 -9.82 2.18 -22.24
N PHE A 73 -10.47 3.28 -21.86
CA PHE A 73 -10.28 3.87 -20.54
C PHE A 73 -11.10 3.06 -19.53
N GLY A 74 -10.47 2.16 -18.79
CA GLY A 74 -11.17 1.30 -17.84
C GLY A 74 -10.30 0.24 -17.20
N PRO A 75 -10.89 -0.64 -16.37
CA PRO A 75 -10.17 -1.74 -15.77
C PRO A 75 -9.75 -2.76 -16.84
N TYR A 76 -8.49 -3.12 -16.84
CA TYR A 76 -7.96 -4.27 -17.53
C TYR A 76 -8.35 -5.54 -16.78
N SER A 77 -8.97 -6.45 -17.52
CA SER A 77 -9.29 -7.79 -17.01
C SER A 77 -8.09 -8.70 -17.20
N LEU A 78 -7.48 -9.10 -16.09
CA LEU A 78 -6.36 -10.02 -16.04
C LEU A 78 -6.88 -11.46 -15.96
N SER A 79 -6.18 -12.39 -16.61
CA SER A 79 -6.28 -13.80 -16.27
C SER A 79 -5.79 -14.04 -14.83
N GLU A 80 -6.15 -15.19 -14.25
CA GLU A 80 -5.68 -15.56 -12.90
C GLU A 80 -4.15 -15.58 -12.82
N ALA A 81 -3.48 -16.13 -13.85
CA ALA A 81 -2.02 -16.14 -13.94
C ALA A 81 -1.42 -14.73 -13.95
N GLN A 82 -1.98 -13.81 -14.74
CA GLN A 82 -1.52 -12.41 -14.76
C GLN A 82 -1.81 -11.70 -13.43
N ALA A 83 -2.99 -11.91 -12.86
CA ALA A 83 -3.35 -11.34 -11.56
C ALA A 83 -2.44 -11.84 -10.43
N SER A 84 -1.90 -13.06 -10.55
CA SER A 84 -0.91 -13.62 -9.62
C SER A 84 0.47 -12.98 -9.71
N GLN A 85 0.78 -12.36 -10.85
CA GLN A 85 2.05 -11.71 -11.12
C GLN A 85 1.97 -10.18 -11.01
N ARG A 86 0.90 -9.64 -10.42
CA ARG A 86 0.74 -8.20 -10.21
C ARG A 86 1.91 -7.62 -9.41
N TYR A 87 2.41 -6.48 -9.84
CA TYR A 87 3.45 -5.78 -9.11
C TYR A 87 2.95 -5.37 -7.73
N GLY A 88 3.75 -5.63 -6.69
CA GLY A 88 3.38 -5.36 -5.30
C GLY A 88 2.46 -6.39 -4.63
N LYS A 89 1.95 -7.42 -5.34
CA LYS A 89 1.03 -8.41 -4.75
C LYS A 89 1.58 -9.12 -3.50
N ASN A 90 2.87 -9.42 -3.49
CA ASN A 90 3.54 -10.15 -2.41
C ASN A 90 4.39 -9.26 -1.49
N ALA A 91 4.34 -7.94 -1.68
CA ALA A 91 5.07 -7.00 -0.84
C ALA A 91 4.55 -7.07 0.60
N ARG A 92 5.47 -7.18 1.56
CA ARG A 92 5.16 -7.12 3.00
C ARG A 92 5.55 -5.76 3.56
N THR A 93 6.62 -5.18 3.03
CA THR A 93 7.10 -3.84 3.36
C THR A 93 7.05 -2.91 2.16
N PHE A 94 7.07 -1.60 2.40
CA PHE A 94 7.16 -0.61 1.31
C PHE A 94 8.50 -0.71 0.55
N ALA A 95 9.55 -1.24 1.18
CA ALA A 95 10.84 -1.49 0.53
C ALA A 95 10.84 -2.72 -0.39
N ASP A 96 9.93 -3.69 -0.19
CA ASP A 96 9.85 -4.91 -1.02
C ASP A 96 9.32 -4.63 -2.44
N ALA A 97 8.56 -3.53 -2.60
CA ALA A 97 7.98 -3.12 -3.87
C ALA A 97 8.16 -1.61 -4.07
N PRO A 98 9.39 -1.15 -4.35
CA PRO A 98 9.63 0.25 -4.65
C PRO A 98 8.82 0.63 -5.88
N SER A 99 7.80 1.45 -5.70
CA SER A 99 6.95 1.84 -6.82
C SER A 99 7.51 3.09 -7.48
N THR A 100 7.41 3.13 -8.80
CA THR A 100 7.66 4.34 -9.57
C THR A 100 6.43 4.63 -10.42
N LYS A 101 6.44 5.77 -11.10
CA LYS A 101 5.40 6.10 -12.06
C LYS A 101 5.24 5.00 -13.12
N ASP A 102 6.32 4.45 -13.64
CA ASP A 102 6.28 3.44 -14.71
C ASP A 102 6.09 2.02 -14.18
N GLN A 103 6.38 1.80 -12.88
CA GLN A 103 6.20 0.54 -12.18
C GLN A 103 5.36 0.74 -10.92
N ALA A 104 4.08 1.03 -11.15
CA ALA A 104 3.11 1.24 -10.08
C ALA A 104 2.65 -0.09 -9.46
N ILE A 105 2.27 -0.06 -8.18
CA ILE A 105 1.60 -1.17 -7.50
C ILE A 105 0.27 -1.45 -8.18
N GLU A 106 0.01 -2.70 -8.53
CA GLU A 106 -1.16 -3.08 -9.32
C GLU A 106 -2.22 -3.72 -8.45
N VAL A 107 -3.40 -3.11 -8.43
CA VAL A 107 -4.56 -3.54 -7.66
C VAL A 107 -5.84 -3.33 -8.47
N CYS A 108 -6.97 -3.85 -7.97
CA CYS A 108 -8.27 -3.62 -8.57
C CYS A 108 -9.11 -2.64 -7.73
N GLY A 109 -9.21 -1.41 -8.19
CA GLY A 109 -10.05 -0.37 -7.60
C GLY A 109 -9.53 0.24 -6.29
N ILE A 110 -10.30 1.22 -5.81
CA ILE A 110 -10.01 1.99 -4.59
C ILE A 110 -9.99 1.11 -3.33
N PRO A 111 -10.94 0.15 -3.14
CA PRO A 111 -10.91 -0.71 -1.96
C PRO A 111 -9.62 -1.50 -1.82
N ALA A 112 -9.14 -2.11 -2.91
CA ALA A 112 -7.91 -2.90 -2.92
C ALA A 112 -6.67 -2.02 -2.72
N SER A 113 -6.61 -0.83 -3.34
CA SER A 113 -5.54 0.16 -3.09
C SER A 113 -5.42 0.52 -1.61
N ARG A 114 -6.56 0.84 -0.98
CA ARG A 114 -6.60 1.15 0.46
C ARG A 114 -6.24 -0.04 1.34
N GLN A 115 -6.61 -1.25 0.94
CA GLN A 115 -6.23 -2.47 1.63
C GLN A 115 -4.72 -2.70 1.55
N TRP A 116 -4.12 -2.56 0.37
CA TRP A 116 -2.68 -2.70 0.17
C TRP A 116 -1.91 -1.69 1.04
N LEU A 117 -2.24 -0.39 0.95
CA LEU A 117 -1.58 0.66 1.73
C LEU A 117 -1.69 0.48 3.25
N ARG A 118 -2.72 -0.20 3.76
CA ARG A 118 -2.87 -0.50 5.20
C ARG A 118 -2.22 -1.83 5.60
N GLY A 119 -2.09 -2.77 4.66
CA GLY A 119 -1.53 -4.10 4.90
C GLY A 119 0.00 -4.14 4.76
N THR A 120 0.60 -3.14 4.12
CA THR A 120 2.05 -3.02 3.94
C THR A 120 2.68 -2.31 5.15
N ALA A 121 3.75 -2.89 5.69
CA ALA A 121 4.48 -2.37 6.84
C ALA A 121 5.71 -1.54 6.43
N CYS A 122 6.27 -0.81 7.40
CA CYS A 122 7.62 -0.27 7.29
C CYS A 122 8.66 -1.41 7.45
N VAL A 123 9.93 -1.14 7.15
CA VAL A 123 11.01 -2.15 7.22
C VAL A 123 11.18 -2.69 8.65
N ASP A 124 10.97 -1.86 9.66
CA ASP A 124 11.02 -2.25 11.08
C ASP A 124 9.76 -2.98 11.58
N GLY A 125 8.79 -3.23 10.69
CA GLY A 125 7.51 -3.86 11.01
C GLY A 125 6.46 -2.91 11.59
N SER A 126 6.77 -1.62 11.77
CA SER A 126 5.81 -0.63 12.23
C SER A 126 4.75 -0.28 11.16
N THR A 127 3.63 0.28 11.61
CA THR A 127 2.58 0.77 10.71
C THR A 127 3.00 2.11 10.12
N ALA A 128 2.98 2.21 8.79
CA ALA A 128 3.24 3.48 8.13
C ALA A 128 2.14 4.51 8.40
N ARG A 129 2.55 5.77 8.58
CA ARG A 129 1.63 6.90 8.60
C ARG A 129 1.29 7.29 7.17
N GLN A 130 0.04 7.10 6.77
CA GLN A 130 -0.46 7.58 5.48
C GLN A 130 -0.64 9.10 5.53
N ASN A 131 0.08 9.85 4.70
CA ASN A 131 -0.08 11.30 4.58
C ASN A 131 -1.24 11.71 3.65
N GLY A 132 -1.90 10.71 3.06
CA GLY A 132 -2.99 10.88 2.12
C GLY A 132 -2.55 10.72 0.67
N ARG A 133 -3.50 10.89 -0.23
CA ARG A 133 -3.31 10.89 -1.69
C ARG A 133 -2.84 12.28 -2.12
N LEU A 134 -1.72 12.36 -2.81
CA LEU A 134 -1.20 13.61 -3.37
C LEU A 134 -1.90 14.00 -4.67
N GLY A 135 -2.37 13.02 -5.43
CA GLY A 135 -3.12 13.27 -6.66
C GLY A 135 -3.11 12.09 -7.60
N SER A 136 -3.42 12.37 -8.85
CA SER A 136 -3.31 11.44 -9.97
C SER A 136 -2.16 11.85 -10.87
N VAL A 137 -1.39 10.88 -11.36
CA VAL A 137 -0.36 11.08 -12.38
C VAL A 137 -0.68 10.22 -13.60
N GLY A 138 -0.67 10.79 -14.80
CA GLY A 138 -0.96 10.06 -16.04
C GLY A 138 0.29 9.55 -16.73
N PRO A 139 0.15 9.07 -17.96
CA PRO A 139 0.51 7.72 -18.43
C PRO A 139 1.63 7.04 -17.64
N GLY A 140 1.28 6.52 -16.47
CA GLY A 140 2.13 5.63 -15.68
C GLY A 140 1.52 4.23 -15.63
N GLY A 141 2.16 3.34 -14.87
CA GLY A 141 1.73 1.96 -14.75
C GLY A 141 1.91 1.16 -16.04
N ARG A 142 1.48 -0.09 -16.00
CA ARG A 142 1.74 -1.07 -17.06
C ARG A 142 1.15 -0.68 -18.42
N CYS A 143 -0.03 -0.04 -18.41
CA CYS A 143 -0.76 0.29 -19.63
C CYS A 143 -0.92 1.80 -19.87
N GLY A 144 -0.03 2.62 -19.30
CA GLY A 144 -0.11 4.08 -19.45
C GLY A 144 -1.41 4.67 -18.88
N SER A 145 -1.92 4.08 -17.80
CA SER A 145 -3.12 4.53 -17.12
C SER A 145 -2.84 5.80 -16.29
N ILE A 146 -3.92 6.43 -15.82
CA ILE A 146 -3.82 7.43 -14.75
C ILE A 146 -3.70 6.67 -13.44
N ILE A 147 -2.58 6.83 -12.74
CA ILE A 147 -2.30 6.15 -11.48
C ILE A 147 -2.38 7.14 -10.32
N ASP A 148 -2.58 6.63 -9.12
CA ASP A 148 -2.65 7.44 -7.92
C ASP A 148 -1.28 7.52 -7.24
N HIS A 149 -0.92 8.72 -6.78
CA HIS A 149 0.31 8.96 -6.04
C HIS A 149 -0.02 9.24 -4.56
N TYR A 150 0.63 8.50 -3.68
CA TYR A 150 0.56 8.63 -2.24
C TYR A 150 1.95 8.87 -1.67
N THR A 151 2.01 9.51 -0.52
CA THR A 151 3.22 9.49 0.31
C THR A 151 2.90 8.84 1.64
N VAL A 152 3.77 7.91 2.03
CA VAL A 152 3.71 7.23 3.33
C VAL A 152 4.99 7.52 4.11
N THR A 153 4.86 7.77 5.41
CA THR A 153 5.99 8.01 6.31
C THR A 153 6.20 6.79 7.19
N CYS A 154 7.45 6.34 7.20
CA CYS A 154 7.98 5.29 8.06
C CYS A 154 9.15 5.83 8.90
N PRO A 155 9.58 5.13 9.97
CA PRO A 155 10.75 5.52 10.76
C PRO A 155 12.04 5.64 9.95
N GLU A 156 12.21 4.80 8.92
CA GLU A 156 13.36 4.81 8.02
C GLU A 156 13.29 5.88 6.92
N GLY A 157 12.14 6.51 6.70
CA GLY A 157 11.99 7.54 5.67
C GLY A 157 10.58 7.70 5.10
N ASN A 158 10.47 8.51 4.05
CA ASN A 158 9.24 8.65 3.28
C ASN A 158 9.30 7.81 2.01
N TYR A 159 8.20 7.18 1.64
CA TYR A 159 8.05 6.46 0.37
C TYR A 159 7.00 7.15 -0.49
N ASP A 160 7.35 7.34 -1.77
CA ASP A 160 6.39 7.65 -2.82
C ASP A 160 5.79 6.35 -3.35
N VAL A 161 4.47 6.23 -3.20
CA VAL A 161 3.72 5.04 -3.58
C VAL A 161 2.80 5.38 -4.74
N PHE A 162 3.07 4.77 -5.88
CA PHE A 162 2.29 4.87 -7.10
C PHE A 162 1.41 3.63 -7.24
N ILE A 163 0.11 3.80 -7.44
CA ILE A 163 -0.86 2.68 -7.50
C ILE A 163 -1.68 2.75 -8.78
N ASP A 164 -1.58 1.71 -9.60
CA ASP A 164 -2.46 1.44 -10.73
C ASP A 164 -3.64 0.58 -10.26
N MET A 165 -4.81 1.20 -10.20
CA MET A 165 -6.05 0.57 -9.73
C MET A 165 -6.88 -0.07 -10.85
N TYR A 166 -6.36 -0.12 -12.07
CA TYR A 166 -7.08 -0.66 -13.23
C TYR A 166 -6.72 -2.13 -13.52
N MET A 167 -6.02 -2.81 -12.63
CA MET A 167 -5.52 -4.17 -12.87
C MET A 167 -6.36 -5.21 -12.13
N CYS A 168 -7.45 -5.66 -12.74
CA CYS A 168 -8.46 -6.49 -12.10
C CYS A 168 -8.36 -7.97 -12.49
N GLY A 169 -8.14 -8.84 -11.51
CA GLY A 169 -8.18 -10.28 -11.69
C GLY A 169 -9.60 -10.85 -11.76
N PRO A 170 -9.74 -12.16 -12.01
CA PRO A 170 -11.05 -12.82 -12.08
C PRO A 170 -11.83 -12.66 -10.77
N GLY A 171 -13.08 -12.20 -10.89
CA GLY A 171 -13.97 -11.98 -9.75
C GLY A 171 -13.70 -10.70 -8.94
N GLU A 172 -12.67 -9.93 -9.27
CA GLU A 172 -12.43 -8.60 -8.69
C GLU A 172 -13.29 -7.54 -9.41
N SER A 173 -13.60 -6.45 -8.72
CA SER A 173 -14.33 -5.33 -9.28
C SER A 173 -13.78 -4.01 -8.79
N MET A 174 -13.90 -2.94 -9.59
CA MET A 174 -13.45 -1.60 -9.18
C MET A 174 -14.34 -0.93 -8.12
N ARG A 175 -15.45 -1.58 -7.72
CA ARG A 175 -16.43 -1.03 -6.77
C ARG A 175 -16.11 -1.41 -5.33
#